data_AF-A0A381YLD8-F1
#
_entry.id   AF-A0A381YLD8-F1
#
_cell.length_a   1.000
_cell.length_b   1.000
_cell.length_c   1.000
_cell.angle_alpha   90.00
_cell.angle_beta   90.00
_cell.angle_gamma   90.00
#
_symmetry.space_group_name_H-M   'P 1'
#
loop_
_entity.id
_entity.type
_entity.pdbx_description
1 polymer ?
#
loop_
_entity_poly.entity_id
_entity_poly.type
_entity_poly.pdbx_seq_one_letter_code
_entity_poly.pdbx_strand_id
1 'polypeptide(L)'
;MVADGLYFPEGPRWRPDEGKLYFSDVMAGKVFRLGENGIVETVFEPGEFPSGLGFLDNGDMLVVATESREIVKVRKEAVLKGGASRLDSFRHADISTPYDTGNNDMVVAQNGNAYAGAYIAGLSEEEPPGPHNPPQFGHLVLARPDGSSEVVADRVCFPNGGAITADGKTLIVAETFAFTLTAWDINHDGTLSNRRPFANLAAPTDGISLDAEGCVWVACPYFSYGDSGGWVRVADGGEIKQVIPLNDPDKSAYACMLGGIDGRDLYLCESTVLGRERFQGDGRVRKVRVEIPRAENQF
;
A
#
# COMPACT_ATOMS: atom_id res chain seq x y z
N MET A 1 -17.78 10.35 2.93
CA MET A 1 -17.08 9.54 3.95
C MET A 1 -17.71 8.17 3.96
N VAL A 2 -16.92 7.09 4.11
CA VAL A 2 -17.45 5.73 4.25
C VAL A 2 -16.93 5.00 5.50
N ALA A 3 -15.81 5.46 6.07
CA ALA A 3 -15.36 5.07 7.40
C ALA A 3 -14.63 6.25 8.07
N ASP A 4 -14.79 6.40 9.38
CA ASP A 4 -14.10 7.36 10.25
C ASP A 4 -13.70 6.68 11.58
N GLY A 5 -13.17 7.45 12.53
CA GLY A 5 -12.76 6.90 13.83
C GLY A 5 -11.47 6.06 13.79
N LEU A 6 -10.75 6.09 12.66
CA LEU A 6 -9.50 5.36 12.44
C LEU A 6 -8.30 6.20 12.91
N TYR A 7 -7.12 5.61 13.01
CA TYR A 7 -5.88 6.35 13.23
C TYR A 7 -5.19 6.60 11.90
N PHE A 8 -4.76 5.55 11.19
CA PHE A 8 -3.90 5.67 10.02
C PHE A 8 -4.20 4.56 8.99
N PRO A 9 -5.28 4.69 8.19
CA PRO A 9 -5.65 3.70 7.19
C PRO A 9 -4.65 3.64 6.04
N GLU A 10 -4.20 2.44 5.72
CA GLU A 10 -3.14 2.13 4.75
C GLU A 10 -3.38 0.80 4.03
N GLY A 11 -2.61 0.55 2.97
CA GLY A 11 -2.60 -0.73 2.24
C GLY A 11 -3.99 -1.28 1.84
N PRO A 12 -4.93 -0.46 1.31
CA PRO A 12 -6.28 -0.93 1.00
C PRO A 12 -6.28 -1.96 -0.15
N ARG A 13 -7.08 -3.02 0.00
CA ARG A 13 -7.26 -4.14 -0.95
C ARG A 13 -8.74 -4.42 -1.14
N TRP A 14 -9.20 -4.53 -2.39
CA TRP A 14 -10.62 -4.75 -2.70
C TRP A 14 -10.87 -6.21 -3.02
N ARG A 15 -11.82 -6.83 -2.33
CA ARG A 15 -12.27 -8.21 -2.57
C ARG A 15 -13.58 -8.21 -3.34
N PRO A 16 -13.58 -8.39 -4.69
CA PRO A 16 -14.80 -8.31 -5.49
C PRO A 16 -15.78 -9.44 -5.20
N ASP A 17 -15.28 -10.62 -4.82
CA ASP A 17 -16.08 -11.79 -4.45
C ASP A 17 -16.87 -11.57 -3.15
N GLU A 18 -16.39 -10.67 -2.29
CA GLU A 18 -17.04 -10.32 -1.02
C GLU A 18 -17.75 -8.96 -1.05
N GLY A 19 -17.43 -8.08 -2.02
CA GLY A 19 -17.90 -6.70 -2.03
C GLY A 19 -17.35 -5.89 -0.85
N LYS A 20 -16.09 -6.13 -0.46
CA LYS A 20 -15.47 -5.53 0.75
C LYS A 20 -14.10 -4.94 0.47
N LEU A 21 -13.82 -3.82 1.14
CA LEU A 21 -12.49 -3.24 1.21
C LEU A 21 -11.79 -3.73 2.49
N TYR A 22 -10.61 -4.31 2.35
CA TYR A 22 -9.71 -4.62 3.45
C TYR A 22 -8.62 -3.56 3.52
N PHE A 23 -8.17 -3.17 4.71
CA PHE A 23 -7.10 -2.19 4.88
C PHE A 23 -6.46 -2.33 6.25
N SER A 24 -5.21 -1.93 6.36
CA SER A 24 -4.52 -1.80 7.64
C SER A 24 -4.90 -0.46 8.27
N ASP A 25 -5.09 -0.42 9.58
CA ASP A 25 -4.92 0.79 10.36
C ASP A 25 -3.64 0.62 11.18
N VAL A 26 -2.54 1.15 10.63
CA VAL A 26 -1.18 0.82 11.08
C VAL A 26 -1.01 1.18 12.56
N MET A 27 -1.45 2.38 12.94
CA MET A 27 -1.30 2.90 14.30
C MET A 27 -2.32 2.30 15.28
N ALA A 28 -3.46 1.79 14.79
CA ALA A 28 -4.35 0.99 15.62
C ALA A 28 -3.83 -0.45 15.85
N GLY A 29 -2.87 -0.91 15.03
CA GLY A 29 -2.35 -2.28 15.08
C GLY A 29 -3.35 -3.33 14.58
N LYS A 30 -4.23 -2.96 13.63
CA LYS A 30 -5.34 -3.82 13.17
C LYS A 30 -5.47 -3.83 11.66
N VAL A 31 -5.90 -4.96 11.13
CA VAL A 31 -6.47 -5.07 9.78
C VAL A 31 -7.99 -5.04 9.90
N PHE A 32 -8.61 -4.16 9.13
CA PHE A 32 -10.05 -4.00 9.07
C PHE A 32 -10.61 -4.50 7.74
N ARG A 33 -11.92 -4.80 7.74
CA ARG A 33 -12.73 -4.85 6.53
C ARG A 33 -13.90 -3.89 6.64
N LEU A 34 -14.19 -3.19 5.54
CA LEU A 34 -15.30 -2.27 5.36
C LEU A 34 -16.31 -2.88 4.39
N GLY A 35 -17.54 -3.07 4.86
CA GLY A 35 -18.68 -3.43 4.02
C GLY A 35 -19.29 -2.23 3.30
N GLU A 36 -20.08 -2.47 2.25
CA GLU A 36 -20.78 -1.41 1.50
C GLU A 36 -21.75 -0.59 2.37
N ASN A 37 -22.20 -1.16 3.48
CA ASN A 37 -23.06 -0.50 4.48
C ASN A 37 -22.30 0.47 5.40
N GLY A 38 -20.98 0.65 5.22
CA GLY A 38 -20.16 1.52 6.05
C GLY A 38 -19.67 0.86 7.35
N ILE A 39 -19.97 -0.42 7.59
CA ILE A 39 -19.55 -1.12 8.81
C ILE A 39 -18.09 -1.53 8.67
N VAL A 40 -17.28 -1.10 9.63
CA VAL A 40 -15.87 -1.49 9.80
C VAL A 40 -15.79 -2.59 10.86
N GLU A 41 -15.15 -3.71 10.52
CA GLU A 41 -14.94 -4.85 11.41
C GLU A 41 -13.46 -5.21 11.49
N THR A 42 -12.96 -5.50 12.70
CA THR A 42 -11.61 -6.05 12.87
C THR A 42 -11.54 -7.45 12.27
N VAL A 43 -10.60 -7.64 11.35
CA VAL A 43 -10.29 -8.93 10.75
C VAL A 43 -9.16 -9.61 11.50
N PHE A 44 -8.08 -8.89 11.77
CA PHE A 44 -6.85 -9.44 12.32
C PHE A 44 -6.10 -8.42 13.18
N GLU A 45 -5.60 -8.85 14.33
CA GLU A 45 -4.72 -8.07 15.22
C GLU A 45 -3.38 -8.82 15.38
N PRO A 46 -2.32 -8.45 14.64
CA PRO A 46 -1.02 -9.12 14.70
C PRO A 46 -0.25 -8.87 16.01
N GLY A 47 -0.70 -7.91 16.82
CA GLY A 47 -0.02 -7.48 18.05
C GLY A 47 1.14 -6.50 17.83
N GLU A 48 1.25 -5.96 16.61
CA GLU A 48 2.26 -5.00 16.14
C GLU A 48 1.66 -4.21 14.96
N PHE A 49 2.46 -3.39 14.26
CA PHE A 49 1.98 -2.59 13.12
C PHE A 49 1.80 -3.42 11.82
N PRO A 50 0.56 -3.56 11.30
CA PRO A 50 0.34 -4.08 9.95
C PRO A 50 0.49 -2.95 8.94
N SER A 51 1.47 -3.02 8.03
CA SER A 51 1.72 -1.96 7.04
C SER A 51 1.11 -2.32 5.68
N GLY A 52 1.58 -3.39 5.05
CA GLY A 52 1.05 -3.92 3.78
C GLY A 52 0.19 -5.18 3.95
N LEU A 53 -0.75 -5.40 3.04
CA LEU A 53 -1.54 -6.63 2.98
C LEU A 53 -1.90 -7.06 1.56
N GLY A 54 -2.27 -8.32 1.39
CA GLY A 54 -2.73 -8.89 0.13
C GLY A 54 -3.31 -10.28 0.33
N PHE A 55 -3.72 -10.93 -0.76
CA PHE A 55 -4.38 -12.23 -0.71
C PHE A 55 -3.76 -13.22 -1.69
N LEU A 56 -3.67 -14.47 -1.26
CA LEU A 56 -3.39 -15.59 -2.15
C LEU A 56 -4.70 -16.03 -2.84
N ASP A 57 -4.57 -16.76 -3.95
CA ASP A 57 -5.71 -17.27 -4.73
C ASP A 57 -6.65 -18.18 -3.91
N ASN A 58 -6.13 -18.86 -2.89
CA ASN A 58 -6.95 -19.68 -1.98
C ASN A 58 -7.76 -18.84 -0.97
N GLY A 59 -7.59 -17.51 -0.97
CA GLY A 59 -8.21 -16.56 -0.06
C GLY A 59 -7.51 -16.41 1.30
N ASP A 60 -6.36 -17.04 1.50
CA ASP A 60 -5.50 -16.73 2.65
C ASP A 60 -5.01 -15.27 2.52
N MET A 61 -5.03 -14.55 3.63
CA MET A 61 -4.53 -13.18 3.71
C MET A 61 -3.05 -13.19 4.11
N LEU A 62 -2.25 -12.39 3.44
CA LEU A 62 -0.89 -12.05 3.81
C LEU A 62 -0.84 -10.65 4.39
N VAL A 63 -0.13 -10.46 5.49
CA VAL A 63 0.04 -9.16 6.16
C VAL A 63 1.50 -8.98 6.52
N VAL A 64 2.07 -7.81 6.21
CA VAL A 64 3.39 -7.41 6.68
C VAL A 64 3.30 -7.07 8.17
N ALA A 65 4.05 -7.81 8.98
CA ALA A 65 4.22 -7.59 10.41
C ALA A 65 5.52 -6.81 10.61
N THR A 66 5.41 -5.49 10.81
CA THR A 66 6.51 -4.53 10.63
C THR A 66 7.66 -4.70 11.62
N GLU A 67 7.35 -4.91 12.91
CA GLU A 67 8.35 -5.00 13.97
C GLU A 67 9.09 -6.34 13.92
N SER A 68 8.37 -7.42 13.61
CA SER A 68 8.92 -8.77 13.49
C SER A 68 9.55 -9.06 12.13
N ARG A 69 9.41 -8.14 11.15
CA ARG A 69 10.04 -8.20 9.81
C ARG A 69 9.68 -9.48 9.06
N GLU A 70 8.43 -9.88 9.15
CA GLU A 70 7.91 -11.06 8.46
C GLU A 70 6.59 -10.75 7.76
N ILE A 71 6.27 -11.57 6.77
CA ILE A 71 4.90 -11.68 6.28
C ILE A 71 4.25 -12.79 7.10
N VAL A 72 3.11 -12.48 7.73
CA VAL A 72 2.26 -13.46 8.38
C VAL A 72 1.09 -13.82 7.47
N LYS A 73 0.62 -15.06 7.59
CA LYS A 73 -0.52 -15.59 6.86
C LYS A 73 -1.67 -15.92 7.80
N VAL A 74 -2.85 -15.41 7.48
CA VAL A 74 -4.11 -15.75 8.16
C VAL A 74 -4.97 -16.55 7.18
N ARG A 75 -5.42 -17.74 7.61
CA ARG A 75 -6.23 -18.60 6.73
C ARG A 75 -7.57 -17.97 6.40
N LYS A 76 -8.07 -18.22 5.19
CA LYS A 76 -9.36 -17.71 4.71
C LYS A 76 -10.49 -17.85 5.73
N GLU A 77 -10.61 -19.00 6.38
CA GLU A 77 -11.69 -19.26 7.34
C GLU A 77 -11.63 -18.31 8.55
N ALA A 78 -10.42 -18.00 9.03
CA ALA A 78 -10.22 -17.06 10.12
C ALA A 78 -10.46 -15.62 9.67
N VAL A 79 -10.01 -15.25 8.47
CA VAL A 79 -10.28 -13.95 7.84
C VAL A 79 -11.79 -13.70 7.72
N LEU A 80 -12.54 -14.69 7.23
CA LEU A 80 -14.00 -14.58 7.05
C LEU A 80 -14.74 -14.48 8.39
N LYS A 81 -14.31 -15.25 9.40
CA LYS A 81 -14.84 -15.18 10.77
C LYS A 81 -14.61 -13.80 11.41
N GLY A 82 -13.47 -13.18 11.13
CA GLY A 82 -13.05 -11.92 11.75
C GLY A 82 -12.51 -12.11 13.18
N GLY A 83 -11.84 -11.08 13.70
CA GLY A 83 -11.26 -11.08 15.04
C GLY A 83 -10.11 -12.08 15.25
N ALA A 84 -9.38 -12.43 14.19
CA ALA A 84 -8.18 -13.26 14.31
C ALA A 84 -7.08 -12.50 15.08
N SER A 85 -6.21 -13.24 15.74
CA SER A 85 -5.05 -12.70 16.46
C SER A 85 -3.76 -13.32 15.94
N ARG A 86 -2.59 -12.85 16.40
CA ARG A 86 -1.29 -13.47 16.08
C ARG A 86 -1.27 -14.99 16.28
N LEU A 87 -2.01 -15.53 17.27
CA LEU A 87 -2.10 -16.97 17.54
C LEU A 87 -2.83 -17.76 16.44
N ASP A 88 -3.66 -17.09 15.63
CA ASP A 88 -4.39 -17.67 14.50
C ASP A 88 -3.63 -17.55 13.17
N SER A 89 -2.43 -16.97 13.20
CA SER A 89 -1.59 -16.72 12.03
C SER A 89 -0.34 -17.61 12.00
N PHE A 90 0.27 -17.72 10.83
CA PHE A 90 1.50 -18.49 10.60
C PHE A 90 2.53 -17.59 9.92
N ARG A 91 3.81 -17.77 10.23
CA ARG A 91 4.88 -17.15 9.43
C ARG A 91 4.76 -17.63 7.99
N HIS A 92 4.65 -16.69 7.05
CA HIS A 92 4.73 -16.95 5.62
C HIS A 92 6.17 -16.87 5.14
N ALA A 93 6.84 -15.73 5.39
CA ALA A 93 8.21 -15.50 4.96
C ALA A 93 8.94 -14.55 5.92
N ASP A 94 10.24 -14.74 6.06
CA ASP A 94 11.15 -13.75 6.63
C ASP A 94 11.40 -12.65 5.60
N ILE A 95 11.20 -11.39 5.92
CA ILE A 95 11.53 -10.28 5.01
C ILE A 95 12.55 -9.32 5.62
N SER A 96 13.28 -9.78 6.63
CA SER A 96 14.44 -9.07 7.14
C SER A 96 15.52 -8.94 6.07
N THR A 97 16.20 -7.80 6.07
CA THR A 97 17.37 -7.55 5.23
C THR A 97 18.62 -7.46 6.13
N PRO A 98 19.83 -7.65 5.58
CA PRO A 98 21.06 -7.51 6.35
C PRO A 98 21.35 -6.07 6.83
N TYR A 99 20.47 -5.11 6.54
CA TYR A 99 20.65 -3.67 6.81
C TYR A 99 19.71 -3.13 7.89
N ASP A 100 19.12 -4.00 8.71
CA ASP A 100 18.24 -3.61 9.82
C ASP A 100 17.05 -2.74 9.37
N THR A 101 16.41 -3.13 8.28
CA THR A 101 15.30 -2.39 7.68
C THR A 101 13.98 -2.56 8.45
N GLY A 102 13.15 -1.52 8.45
CA GLY A 102 11.70 -1.67 8.64
C GLY A 102 11.02 -2.13 7.36
N ASN A 103 9.77 -2.57 7.45
CA ASN A 103 8.97 -3.02 6.30
C ASN A 103 7.70 -2.19 6.16
N ASN A 104 7.28 -1.95 4.91
CA ASN A 104 6.14 -1.10 4.59
C ASN A 104 5.11 -1.86 3.73
N ASP A 105 4.51 -1.22 2.73
CA ASP A 105 3.49 -1.84 1.89
C ASP A 105 4.01 -3.07 1.09
N MET A 106 3.06 -3.88 0.62
CA MET A 106 3.28 -5.12 -0.11
C MET A 106 2.18 -5.35 -1.14
N VAL A 107 2.56 -5.81 -2.33
CA VAL A 107 1.62 -6.30 -3.35
C VAL A 107 1.81 -7.79 -3.60
N VAL A 108 0.71 -8.53 -3.75
CA VAL A 108 0.70 -9.97 -4.02
C VAL A 108 0.31 -10.21 -5.47
N ALA A 109 1.17 -10.91 -6.21
CA ALA A 109 0.93 -11.35 -7.57
C ALA A 109 -0.01 -12.57 -7.59
N GLN A 110 -0.67 -12.81 -8.72
CA GLN A 110 -1.59 -13.96 -8.90
C GLN A 110 -0.92 -15.32 -8.67
N ASN A 111 0.38 -15.44 -8.96
CA ASN A 111 1.13 -16.66 -8.70
C ASN A 111 1.51 -16.84 -7.21
N GLY A 112 1.07 -15.93 -6.34
CA GLY A 112 1.32 -15.94 -4.90
C GLY A 112 2.66 -15.34 -4.49
N ASN A 113 3.48 -14.84 -5.42
CA ASN A 113 4.66 -14.05 -5.07
C ASN A 113 4.22 -12.73 -4.43
N ALA A 114 4.83 -12.37 -3.30
CA ALA A 114 4.61 -11.09 -2.65
C ALA A 114 5.85 -10.21 -2.77
N TYR A 115 5.68 -8.96 -3.17
CA TYR A 115 6.74 -7.96 -3.25
C TYR A 115 6.52 -6.96 -2.13
N ALA A 116 7.40 -6.99 -1.12
CA ALA A 116 7.31 -6.13 0.06
C ALA A 116 8.41 -5.04 0.03
N GLY A 117 8.02 -3.81 0.38
CA GLY A 117 8.95 -2.72 0.61
C GLY A 117 9.72 -2.90 1.91
N ALA A 118 11.03 -2.69 1.88
CA ALA A 118 11.88 -2.60 3.05
C ALA A 118 12.62 -1.26 3.04
N TYR A 119 12.46 -0.44 4.09
CA TYR A 119 13.12 0.86 4.19
C TYR A 119 14.17 0.83 5.30
N ILE A 120 15.30 1.49 5.07
CA ILE A 120 16.31 1.70 6.11
C ILE A 120 15.82 2.86 6.99
N ALA A 121 15.74 2.61 8.30
CA ALA A 121 15.37 3.63 9.26
C ALA A 121 16.42 4.75 9.30
N GLY A 122 15.98 5.98 9.54
CA GLY A 122 16.89 7.14 9.61
C GLY A 122 16.24 8.44 9.14
N LEU A 123 15.13 8.36 8.42
CA LEU A 123 14.28 9.51 8.17
C LEU A 123 13.31 9.71 9.34
N SER A 124 13.35 10.87 9.98
CA SER A 124 12.34 11.32 10.93
C SER A 124 11.14 11.89 10.17
N GLU A 125 9.92 11.42 10.47
CA GLU A 125 8.68 12.04 9.98
C GLU A 125 8.38 13.40 10.65
N GLU A 126 9.07 13.72 11.76
CA GLU A 126 8.91 14.99 12.48
C GLU A 126 9.68 16.14 11.83
N GLU A 127 10.65 15.83 10.97
CA GLU A 127 11.49 16.82 10.30
C GLU A 127 11.34 16.72 8.77
N PRO A 128 11.30 17.84 8.03
CA PRO A 128 11.34 17.79 6.57
C PRO A 128 12.60 17.08 6.05
N PRO A 129 12.51 16.32 4.95
CA PRO A 129 13.69 15.73 4.31
C PRO A 129 14.74 16.79 3.95
N GLY A 130 16.01 16.52 4.26
CA GLY A 130 17.09 17.47 4.02
C GLY A 130 18.47 16.95 4.44
N PRO A 131 19.53 17.78 4.41
CA PRO A 131 20.90 17.35 4.72
C PRO A 131 21.07 16.72 6.12
N HIS A 132 20.23 17.11 7.08
CA HIS A 132 20.23 16.59 8.44
C HIS A 132 19.22 15.47 8.68
N ASN A 133 18.31 15.23 7.73
CA ASN A 133 17.30 14.18 7.73
C ASN A 133 17.18 13.57 6.31
N PRO A 134 18.25 12.94 5.77
CA PRO A 134 18.25 12.49 4.39
C PRO A 134 17.47 11.19 4.25
N PRO A 135 16.65 11.05 3.19
CA PRO A 135 15.99 9.78 2.89
C PRO A 135 17.04 8.71 2.59
N GLN A 136 16.79 7.50 3.09
CA GLN A 136 17.69 6.36 2.94
C GLN A 136 17.22 5.44 1.80
N PHE A 137 18.18 4.77 1.17
CA PHE A 137 17.88 3.73 0.20
C PHE A 137 17.39 2.47 0.89
N GLY A 138 16.24 1.98 0.46
CA GLY A 138 15.67 0.69 0.83
C GLY A 138 15.75 -0.34 -0.30
N HIS A 139 14.94 -1.38 -0.16
CA HIS A 139 14.92 -2.58 -0.99
C HIS A 139 13.50 -3.03 -1.31
N LEU A 140 13.37 -3.87 -2.34
CA LEU A 140 12.20 -4.73 -2.51
C LEU A 140 12.60 -6.17 -2.20
N VAL A 141 11.79 -6.82 -1.37
CA VAL A 141 11.94 -8.24 -1.01
C VAL A 141 10.84 -9.02 -1.70
N LEU A 142 11.23 -10.04 -2.48
CA LEU A 142 10.33 -11.05 -3.02
C LEU A 142 10.17 -12.15 -1.98
N ALA A 143 8.95 -12.39 -1.52
CA ALA A 143 8.56 -13.57 -0.75
C ALA A 143 7.75 -14.52 -1.63
N ARG A 144 8.11 -15.80 -1.59
CA ARG A 144 7.49 -16.84 -2.43
C ARG A 144 6.46 -17.67 -1.65
N PRO A 145 5.54 -18.35 -2.36
CA PRO A 145 4.56 -19.24 -1.73
C PRO A 145 5.15 -20.33 -0.82
N ASP A 146 6.39 -20.77 -1.10
CA ASP A 146 7.11 -21.77 -0.29
C ASP A 146 7.75 -21.19 0.99
N GLY A 147 7.64 -19.88 1.19
CA GLY A 147 8.17 -19.13 2.33
C GLY A 147 9.62 -18.70 2.20
N SER A 148 10.29 -19.00 1.08
CA SER A 148 11.59 -18.42 0.76
C SER A 148 11.46 -16.94 0.39
N SER A 149 12.53 -16.18 0.64
CA SER A 149 12.58 -14.76 0.29
C SER A 149 13.96 -14.32 -0.16
N GLU A 150 14.00 -13.26 -0.98
CA GLU A 150 15.24 -12.62 -1.41
C GLU A 150 15.04 -11.14 -1.77
N VAL A 151 16.11 -10.35 -1.67
CA VAL A 151 16.14 -8.97 -2.16
C VAL A 151 16.21 -8.98 -3.68
N VAL A 152 15.21 -8.39 -4.35
CA VAL A 152 15.10 -8.34 -5.83
C VAL A 152 15.30 -6.94 -6.41
N ALA A 153 15.34 -5.91 -5.58
CA ALA A 153 15.77 -4.57 -5.97
C ALA A 153 16.47 -3.84 -4.81
N ASP A 154 17.46 -3.02 -5.15
CA ASP A 154 18.15 -2.11 -4.25
C ASP A 154 17.90 -0.65 -4.63
N ARG A 155 18.32 0.26 -3.73
CA ARG A 155 18.27 1.71 -3.94
C ARG A 155 16.87 2.20 -4.28
N VAL A 156 15.88 1.69 -3.53
CA VAL A 156 14.48 2.09 -3.64
C VAL A 156 14.17 3.07 -2.51
N CYS A 157 13.78 4.31 -2.82
CA CYS A 157 13.71 5.41 -1.88
C CYS A 157 12.40 5.39 -1.10
N PHE A 158 12.39 4.73 0.07
CA PHE A 158 11.22 4.53 0.93
C PHE A 158 10.04 3.91 0.14
N PRO A 159 10.14 2.61 -0.22
CA PRO A 159 9.12 1.94 -1.01
C PRO A 159 7.79 1.92 -0.27
N ASN A 160 6.74 2.25 -1.00
CA ASN A 160 5.39 2.30 -0.49
C ASN A 160 4.45 1.52 -1.43
N GLY A 161 3.26 2.03 -1.71
CA GLY A 161 2.28 1.46 -2.63
C GLY A 161 2.85 0.69 -3.82
N GLY A 162 2.44 -0.57 -3.98
CA GLY A 162 2.78 -1.41 -5.13
C GLY A 162 1.57 -1.84 -5.95
N ALA A 163 1.72 -1.92 -7.27
CA ALA A 163 0.72 -2.46 -8.18
C ALA A 163 1.36 -3.30 -9.28
N ILE A 164 0.69 -4.37 -9.70
CA ILE A 164 1.13 -5.22 -10.80
C ILE A 164 0.18 -5.05 -11.98
N THR A 165 0.73 -4.81 -13.16
CA THR A 165 -0.04 -4.72 -14.41
C THR A 165 -0.90 -5.95 -14.66
N ALA A 166 -2.04 -5.78 -15.35
CA ALA A 166 -3.03 -6.84 -15.54
C ALA A 166 -2.48 -8.11 -16.25
N ASP A 167 -1.42 -7.95 -17.05
CA ASP A 167 -0.73 -9.06 -17.72
C ASP A 167 0.29 -9.78 -16.82
N GLY A 168 0.49 -9.29 -15.60
CA GLY A 168 1.39 -9.85 -14.59
C GLY A 168 2.88 -9.58 -14.85
N LYS A 169 3.24 -8.72 -15.82
CA LYS A 169 4.62 -8.59 -16.28
C LYS A 169 5.37 -7.36 -15.77
N THR A 170 4.67 -6.38 -15.24
CA THR A 170 5.29 -5.15 -14.71
C THR A 170 4.85 -4.91 -13.29
N LEU A 171 5.81 -4.76 -12.38
CA LEU A 171 5.63 -4.24 -11.03
C LEU A 171 5.88 -2.73 -11.04
N ILE A 172 4.96 -1.96 -10.49
CA ILE A 172 5.07 -0.51 -10.26
C ILE A 172 5.09 -0.28 -8.75
N VAL A 173 6.03 0.53 -8.25
CA VAL A 173 6.15 0.89 -6.83
C VAL A 173 6.29 2.39 -6.69
N ALA A 174 5.59 2.97 -5.72
CA ALA A 174 5.78 4.35 -5.28
C ALA A 174 7.05 4.48 -4.42
N GLU A 175 7.97 5.35 -4.84
CA GLU A 175 9.16 5.71 -4.07
C GLU A 175 8.96 7.10 -3.46
N THR A 176 8.51 7.14 -2.19
CA THR A 176 8.04 8.35 -1.52
C THR A 176 9.01 9.52 -1.63
N PHE A 177 10.32 9.30 -1.44
CA PHE A 177 11.32 10.38 -1.49
C PHE A 177 12.12 10.43 -2.79
N ALA A 178 11.79 9.60 -3.79
CA ALA A 178 12.24 9.81 -5.16
C ALA A 178 11.19 10.58 -6.00
N PHE A 179 10.01 10.84 -5.43
CA PHE A 179 8.89 11.52 -6.10
C PHE A 179 8.47 10.84 -7.41
N THR A 180 8.69 9.52 -7.47
CA THR A 180 8.65 8.75 -8.70
C THR A 180 7.93 7.43 -8.43
N LEU A 181 7.00 7.09 -9.33
CA LEU A 181 6.55 5.72 -9.53
C LEU A 181 7.60 5.02 -10.40
N THR A 182 8.18 3.94 -9.90
CA THR A 182 9.20 3.17 -10.61
C THR A 182 8.65 1.82 -11.02
N ALA A 183 8.94 1.42 -12.26
CA ALA A 183 8.52 0.17 -12.84
C ALA A 183 9.71 -0.78 -13.06
N TRP A 184 9.42 -2.08 -12.95
CA TRP A 184 10.31 -3.18 -13.30
C TRP A 184 9.55 -4.22 -14.11
N ASP A 185 10.27 -4.89 -15.01
CA ASP A 185 9.77 -6.12 -15.61
C ASP A 185 9.91 -7.26 -14.60
N ILE A 186 8.85 -8.07 -14.49
CA ILE A 186 8.80 -9.27 -13.66
C ILE A 186 9.27 -10.44 -14.52
N ASN A 187 10.41 -11.02 -14.14
CA ASN A 187 10.96 -12.21 -14.79
C ASN A 187 10.14 -13.46 -14.44
N HIS A 188 10.30 -14.53 -15.20
CA HIS A 188 9.59 -15.79 -14.99
C HIS A 188 9.79 -16.39 -13.58
N ASP A 189 10.94 -16.16 -12.96
CA ASP A 189 11.26 -16.62 -11.60
C ASP A 189 10.81 -15.65 -10.47
N GLY A 190 10.13 -14.56 -10.86
CA GLY A 190 9.67 -13.50 -9.98
C GLY A 190 10.68 -12.39 -9.73
N THR A 191 11.94 -12.54 -10.13
CA THR A 191 12.96 -11.48 -9.97
C THR A 191 12.65 -10.27 -10.85
N LEU A 192 13.28 -9.13 -10.57
CA LEU A 192 13.00 -7.87 -11.24
C LEU A 192 14.14 -7.47 -12.19
N SER A 193 13.78 -6.93 -13.36
CA SER A 193 14.74 -6.37 -14.31
C SER A 193 14.21 -5.06 -14.92
N ASN A 194 15.03 -4.39 -15.74
CA ASN A 194 14.62 -3.20 -16.50
C ASN A 194 13.97 -2.07 -15.66
N ARG A 195 14.59 -1.72 -14.53
CA ARG A 195 14.19 -0.58 -13.68
C ARG A 195 14.06 0.69 -14.53
N ARG A 196 12.91 1.34 -14.49
CA ARG A 196 12.61 2.58 -15.23
C ARG A 196 11.60 3.44 -14.48
N PRO A 197 11.62 4.78 -14.65
CA PRO A 197 10.52 5.60 -14.17
C PRO A 197 9.25 5.26 -14.96
N PHE A 198 8.13 5.07 -14.25
CA PHE A 198 6.79 5.08 -14.82
C PHE A 198 6.27 6.52 -14.89
N ALA A 199 6.38 7.26 -13.78
CA ALA A 199 6.00 8.66 -13.70
C ALA A 199 6.78 9.37 -12.59
N ASN A 200 7.29 10.57 -12.86
CA ASN A 200 7.78 11.48 -11.83
C ASN A 200 6.70 12.55 -11.58
N LEU A 201 6.27 12.68 -10.33
CA LEU A 201 5.17 13.58 -9.95
C LEU A 201 5.66 14.86 -9.28
N ALA A 202 6.97 14.98 -9.06
CA ALA A 202 7.59 16.07 -8.29
C ALA A 202 6.85 16.32 -6.95
N ALA A 203 6.36 15.25 -6.34
CA ALA A 203 5.67 15.22 -5.07
C ALA A 203 5.90 13.83 -4.42
N PRO A 204 5.92 13.74 -3.08
CA PRO A 204 5.93 12.45 -2.42
C PRO A 204 4.78 11.56 -2.88
N THR A 205 5.08 10.28 -3.06
CA THR A 205 4.14 9.27 -3.50
C THR A 205 3.96 8.19 -2.44
N ASP A 206 2.74 7.71 -2.29
CA ASP A 206 2.39 6.74 -1.26
C ASP A 206 1.57 5.58 -1.87
N GLY A 207 0.56 5.04 -1.20
CA GLY A 207 -0.29 3.96 -1.70
C GLY A 207 -0.88 4.20 -3.09
N ILE A 208 -0.84 3.17 -3.95
CA ILE A 208 -1.27 3.23 -5.36
C ILE A 208 -2.31 2.16 -5.73
N SER A 209 -3.04 2.40 -6.83
CA SER A 209 -3.98 1.47 -7.43
C SER A 209 -3.98 1.59 -8.97
N LEU A 210 -4.03 0.47 -9.69
CA LEU A 210 -4.02 0.45 -11.16
C LEU A 210 -5.44 0.40 -11.74
N ASP A 211 -5.69 1.18 -12.79
CA ASP A 211 -6.97 1.15 -13.52
C ASP A 211 -6.91 0.43 -14.87
N ALA A 212 -8.07 0.20 -15.47
CA ALA A 212 -8.24 -0.59 -16.68
C ALA A 212 -7.61 0.04 -17.96
N GLU A 213 -7.22 1.31 -17.93
CA GLU A 213 -6.46 1.95 -19.01
C GLU A 213 -4.93 1.88 -18.77
N GLY A 214 -4.50 1.22 -17.69
CA GLY A 214 -3.09 1.15 -17.30
C GLY A 214 -2.57 2.43 -16.65
N CYS A 215 -3.45 3.36 -16.26
CA CYS A 215 -3.06 4.50 -15.44
C CYS A 215 -3.01 4.11 -13.96
N VAL A 216 -2.16 4.81 -13.21
CA VAL A 216 -2.01 4.62 -11.77
C VAL A 216 -2.71 5.76 -11.04
N TRP A 217 -3.60 5.42 -10.13
CA TRP A 217 -4.00 6.30 -9.03
C TRP A 217 -2.96 6.22 -7.94
N VAL A 218 -2.47 7.37 -7.48
CA VAL A 218 -1.43 7.47 -6.45
C VAL A 218 -1.82 8.55 -5.44
N ALA A 219 -1.66 8.21 -4.17
CA ALA A 219 -1.75 9.18 -3.08
C ALA A 219 -0.47 10.03 -3.03
N CYS A 220 -0.66 11.33 -2.88
CA CYS A 220 0.39 12.32 -2.69
C CYS A 220 0.15 13.02 -1.34
N PRO A 221 0.91 12.68 -0.28
CA PRO A 221 0.69 13.23 1.07
C PRO A 221 0.71 14.76 1.14
N TYR A 222 1.54 15.40 0.32
CA TYR A 222 1.61 16.84 0.12
C TYR A 222 2.21 17.14 -1.26
N PHE A 223 1.97 18.34 -1.80
CA PHE A 223 2.69 18.81 -2.99
C PHE A 223 3.93 19.60 -2.58
N SER A 224 5.00 19.55 -3.38
CA SER A 224 6.28 20.21 -3.04
C SER A 224 6.21 21.74 -2.88
N TYR A 225 5.08 22.37 -3.22
CA TYR A 225 4.83 23.80 -3.05
C TYR A 225 3.92 24.15 -1.85
N GLY A 226 3.61 23.19 -0.98
CA GLY A 226 2.97 23.44 0.32
C GLY A 226 1.46 23.21 0.40
N ASP A 227 0.83 22.71 -0.67
CA ASP A 227 -0.56 22.28 -0.65
C ASP A 227 -0.72 20.90 0.01
N SER A 228 -1.88 20.63 0.59
CA SER A 228 -2.29 19.42 1.33
C SER A 228 -2.30 18.12 0.51
N GLY A 229 -1.82 18.15 -0.74
CA GLY A 229 -1.73 16.98 -1.59
C GLY A 229 -3.08 16.50 -2.11
N GLY A 230 -3.20 15.19 -2.29
CA GLY A 230 -4.41 14.55 -2.81
C GLY A 230 -4.10 13.26 -3.55
N TRP A 231 -4.92 12.93 -4.54
CA TRP A 231 -4.74 11.74 -5.37
C TRP A 231 -4.64 12.13 -6.82
N VAL A 232 -3.67 11.56 -7.52
CA VAL A 232 -3.38 11.83 -8.91
C VAL A 232 -3.60 10.55 -9.72
N ARG A 233 -4.29 10.67 -10.85
CA ARG A 233 -4.33 9.64 -11.88
C ARG A 233 -3.30 9.98 -12.93
N VAL A 234 -2.30 9.12 -13.12
CA VAL A 234 -1.16 9.36 -14.01
C VAL A 234 -0.96 8.20 -14.97
N ALA A 235 -0.74 8.51 -16.25
CA ALA A 235 -0.38 7.53 -17.27
C ALA A 235 1.14 7.28 -17.28
N ASP A 236 1.56 6.18 -17.90
CA ASP A 236 2.97 5.93 -18.19
C ASP A 236 3.60 7.13 -18.93
N GLY A 237 4.80 7.52 -18.54
CA GLY A 237 5.48 8.73 -18.99
C GLY A 237 5.11 10.00 -18.20
N GLY A 238 4.20 9.93 -17.23
CA GLY A 238 3.92 11.02 -16.29
C GLY A 238 2.80 11.99 -16.70
N GLU A 239 2.00 11.66 -17.72
CA GLU A 239 0.85 12.50 -18.08
C GLU A 239 -0.23 12.42 -16.99
N ILE A 240 -0.47 13.53 -16.30
CA ILE A 240 -1.55 13.64 -15.31
C ILE A 240 -2.89 13.72 -16.03
N LYS A 241 -3.75 12.72 -15.81
CA LYS A 241 -5.09 12.62 -16.40
C LYS A 241 -6.16 13.20 -15.49
N GLN A 242 -5.98 13.11 -14.17
CA GLN A 242 -6.96 13.58 -13.20
C GLN A 242 -6.29 13.89 -11.86
N VAL A 243 -6.84 14.86 -11.13
CA VAL A 243 -6.44 15.20 -9.77
C VAL A 243 -7.69 15.25 -8.90
N ILE A 244 -7.60 14.65 -7.71
CA ILE A 244 -8.60 14.74 -6.65
C ILE A 244 -7.91 15.41 -5.46
N PRO A 245 -8.16 16.71 -5.22
CA PRO A 245 -7.48 17.44 -4.17
C PRO A 245 -7.97 16.99 -2.78
N LEU A 246 -7.06 17.00 -1.81
CA LEU A 246 -7.41 16.88 -0.40
C LEU A 246 -7.61 18.29 0.18
N ASN A 247 -8.86 18.72 0.35
CA ASN A 247 -9.18 20.08 0.81
C ASN A 247 -9.30 20.21 2.33
N ASP A 248 -8.55 19.40 3.09
CA ASP A 248 -8.50 19.44 4.56
C ASP A 248 -7.05 19.72 4.98
N PRO A 249 -6.73 20.91 5.52
CA PRO A 249 -5.35 21.32 5.82
C PRO A 249 -4.72 20.55 6.98
N ASP A 250 -5.52 19.82 7.76
CA ASP A 250 -5.03 18.98 8.85
C ASP A 250 -4.88 17.51 8.41
N LYS A 251 -5.10 17.20 7.13
CA LYS A 251 -5.00 15.84 6.57
C LYS A 251 -4.04 15.76 5.38
N SER A 252 -3.51 14.55 5.19
CA SER A 252 -2.68 14.11 4.07
C SER A 252 -3.28 12.85 3.43
N ALA A 253 -3.00 12.65 2.14
CA ALA A 253 -3.41 11.47 1.37
C ALA A 253 -2.35 10.37 1.49
N TYR A 254 -2.76 9.15 1.83
CA TYR A 254 -1.83 8.05 2.15
C TYR A 254 -2.00 6.83 1.26
N ALA A 255 -3.24 6.43 0.93
CA ALA A 255 -3.44 5.34 -0.01
C ALA A 255 -4.73 5.46 -0.80
N CYS A 256 -4.86 4.61 -1.82
CA CYS A 256 -6.10 4.45 -2.55
C CYS A 256 -6.26 3.05 -3.12
N MET A 257 -7.51 2.65 -3.38
CA MET A 257 -7.84 1.40 -4.06
C MET A 257 -9.13 1.55 -4.86
N LEU A 258 -9.12 1.12 -6.12
CA LEU A 258 -10.34 1.00 -6.93
C LEU A 258 -11.11 -0.27 -6.56
N GLY A 259 -12.42 -0.13 -6.38
CA GLY A 259 -13.32 -1.21 -6.00
C GLY A 259 -14.77 -0.89 -6.36
N GLY A 260 -15.70 -1.41 -5.56
CA GLY A 260 -17.13 -1.38 -5.86
C GLY A 260 -17.53 -2.40 -6.93
N ILE A 261 -18.84 -2.58 -7.09
CA ILE A 261 -19.43 -3.65 -7.91
C ILE A 261 -19.00 -3.61 -9.39
N ASP A 262 -18.79 -2.41 -9.93
CA ASP A 262 -18.35 -2.17 -11.30
C ASP A 262 -16.94 -1.56 -11.38
N GLY A 263 -16.20 -1.60 -10.27
CA GLY A 263 -14.78 -1.25 -10.22
C GLY A 263 -14.46 0.25 -10.23
N ARG A 264 -15.44 1.16 -10.22
CA ARG A 264 -15.17 2.62 -10.32
C ARG A 264 -15.40 3.41 -9.03
N ASP A 265 -15.49 2.71 -7.90
CA ASP A 265 -15.44 3.35 -6.59
C ASP A 265 -13.99 3.44 -6.16
N LEU A 266 -13.42 4.64 -6.17
CA LEU A 266 -12.07 4.89 -5.68
C LEU A 266 -12.16 5.19 -4.18
N TYR A 267 -11.63 4.29 -3.37
CA TYR A 267 -11.46 4.45 -1.93
C TYR A 267 -10.18 5.22 -1.66
N LEU A 268 -10.26 6.21 -0.77
CA LEU A 268 -9.21 7.18 -0.48
C LEU A 268 -8.92 7.15 1.01
N CYS A 269 -7.71 6.75 1.38
CA CYS A 269 -7.25 6.71 2.77
C CYS A 269 -6.52 8.01 3.11
N GLU A 270 -7.00 8.71 4.13
CA GLU A 270 -6.44 9.97 4.61
C GLU A 270 -6.29 9.94 6.13
N SER A 271 -5.30 10.68 6.64
CA SER A 271 -5.06 10.84 8.07
C SER A 271 -4.31 12.14 8.32
N THR A 272 -3.96 12.41 9.58
CA THR A 272 -3.20 13.59 9.99
C THR A 272 -1.90 13.73 9.24
N VAL A 273 -1.60 14.96 8.84
CA VAL A 273 -0.37 15.35 8.14
C VAL A 273 0.89 14.84 8.87
N LEU A 274 1.94 14.56 8.11
CA LEU A 274 3.24 14.15 8.65
C LEU A 274 3.78 15.19 9.64
N GLY A 275 4.52 14.71 10.64
CA GLY A 275 5.11 15.54 11.70
C GLY A 275 4.15 16.01 12.79
N ARG A 276 2.92 15.45 12.83
CA ARG A 276 1.98 15.63 13.94
C ARG A 276 1.60 14.28 14.55
N GLU A 277 1.35 14.28 15.85
CA GLU A 277 0.85 13.09 16.55
C GLU A 277 -0.52 12.67 16.00
N ARG A 278 -0.67 11.38 15.70
CA ARG A 278 -1.93 10.79 15.20
C ARG A 278 -2.75 10.25 16.37
N PHE A 279 -4.05 10.50 16.37
CA PHE A 279 -4.98 9.97 17.39
C PHE A 279 -6.23 9.36 16.76
N GLN A 280 -7.03 8.64 17.56
CA GLN A 280 -8.25 8.01 17.07
C GLN A 280 -9.24 9.06 16.54
N GLY A 281 -9.71 8.87 15.31
CA GLY A 281 -10.60 9.82 14.64
C GLY A 281 -9.90 10.69 13.60
N ASP A 282 -8.57 10.63 13.54
CA ASP A 282 -7.82 11.29 12.50
C ASP A 282 -7.92 10.64 11.13
N GLY A 283 -7.89 9.31 11.13
CA GLY A 283 -7.94 8.47 9.96
C GLY A 283 -9.36 8.33 9.42
N ARG A 284 -9.47 8.37 8.09
CA ARG A 284 -10.73 8.34 7.36
C ARG A 284 -10.56 7.56 6.06
N VAL A 285 -11.62 6.88 5.65
CA VAL A 285 -11.76 6.36 4.28
C VAL A 285 -12.89 7.12 3.60
N ARG A 286 -12.56 7.86 2.54
CA ARG A 286 -13.53 8.46 1.62
C ARG A 286 -13.72 7.56 0.40
N LYS A 287 -14.85 7.75 -0.27
CA LYS A 287 -15.17 7.07 -1.52
C LYS A 287 -15.60 8.11 -2.52
N VAL A 288 -15.04 8.05 -3.71
CA VAL A 288 -15.38 8.92 -4.84
C VAL A 288 -15.63 8.06 -6.06
N ARG A 289 -16.51 8.54 -6.94
CA ARG A 289 -16.81 7.86 -8.18
C ARG A 289 -15.85 8.34 -9.27
N VAL A 290 -15.24 7.41 -10.00
CA VAL A 290 -14.37 7.73 -11.13
C VAL A 290 -14.90 7.11 -12.43
N GLU A 291 -14.37 7.56 -13.56
CA GLU A 291 -14.81 7.08 -14.87
C GLU A 291 -14.18 5.74 -15.24
N ILE A 292 -12.92 5.52 -14.90
CA ILE A 292 -12.20 4.31 -15.34
C ILE A 292 -12.22 3.28 -14.20
N PRO A 293 -12.68 2.04 -14.45
CA PRO A 293 -12.71 1.00 -13.44
C PRO A 293 -11.31 0.51 -13.09
N ARG A 294 -11.19 -0.24 -11.98
CA ARG A 294 -9.99 -1.02 -11.64
C ARG A 294 -9.52 -1.87 -12.80
N ALA A 295 -8.20 -2.07 -12.89
CA ALA A 295 -7.65 -3.08 -13.79
C ALA A 295 -8.14 -4.47 -13.38
N GLU A 296 -8.21 -5.38 -14.36
CA GLU A 296 -8.38 -6.79 -14.06
C GLU A 296 -7.24 -7.26 -13.13
N ASN A 297 -7.55 -8.22 -12.27
CA ASN A 297 -6.57 -8.85 -11.38
C ASN A 297 -5.93 -7.95 -10.31
N GLN A 298 -6.47 -6.74 -10.09
CA GLN A 298 -6.20 -5.94 -8.89
C GLN A 298 -7.16 -6.34 -7.77
N PHE A 299 -6.61 -6.93 -6.71
CA PHE A 299 -7.35 -7.37 -5.51
C PHE A 299 -6.61 -6.97 -4.24
#